data_AF-A0A0P9SVU1-F1
#
_entry.id   AF-A0A0P9SVU1-F1
#
_cell.length_a   1.000
_cell.length_b   1.000
_cell.length_c   1.000
_cell.angle_alpha   90.00
_cell.angle_beta   90.00
_cell.angle_gamma   90.00
#
_symmetry.space_group_name_H-M   'P 1'
#
loop_
_entity.id
_entity.type
_entity.pdbx_description
1 polymer ?
#
loop_
_entity_poly.entity_id
_entity_poly.type
_entity_poly.pdbx_seq_one_letter_code
_entity_poly.pdbx_strand_id
1 'polypeptide(L)'
;MTIHQHVSLQTFAFSKDVLDKRLANAEFTFLRSYNAVDRFSGPTSILMPQLETLFKEGRSLSEHHKPESTISLTVYLLKTNIDELLADLAKQTEALYLSELEDEKKRQQSILEQQLYQAQKDKEAKKESDKEAKLRADAAQQAAEYFQNLNTN
;
A
#
# COMPACT_ATOMS: atom_id res chain seq x y z
N MET A 1 18.00 7.88 -18.96
CA MET A 1 18.18 7.29 -17.61
C MET A 1 17.08 6.26 -17.41
N THR A 2 17.38 4.97 -17.63
CA THR A 2 16.46 3.89 -17.30
C THR A 2 16.60 3.58 -15.82
N ILE A 3 15.60 3.97 -15.04
CA ILE A 3 15.49 3.59 -13.63
C ILE A 3 15.25 2.08 -13.61
N HIS A 4 16.28 1.30 -13.29
CA HIS A 4 16.12 -0.14 -13.09
C HIS A 4 15.30 -0.35 -11.81
N GLN A 5 14.01 -0.56 -11.99
CA GLN A 5 13.07 -0.79 -10.90
C GLN A 5 13.36 -2.17 -10.30
N HIS A 6 14.16 -2.23 -9.23
CA HIS A 6 14.60 -3.51 -8.65
C HIS A 6 13.42 -4.21 -7.96
N VAL A 7 13.20 -5.48 -8.27
CA VAL A 7 12.21 -6.31 -7.60
C VAL A 7 12.70 -6.59 -6.18
N SER A 8 11.95 -6.18 -5.17
CA SER A 8 12.28 -6.47 -3.76
C SER A 8 11.25 -7.43 -3.18
N LEU A 9 11.69 -8.57 -2.65
CA LEU A 9 10.82 -9.56 -2.01
C LEU A 9 10.28 -9.08 -0.65
N GLN A 10 10.91 -8.06 -0.06
CA GLN A 10 10.56 -7.57 1.27
C GLN A 10 9.35 -6.62 1.25
N THR A 11 8.97 -6.06 0.10
CA THR A 11 7.93 -5.02 0.02
C THR A 11 6.50 -5.57 0.14
N PHE A 12 6.28 -6.85 -0.16
CA PHE A 12 4.97 -7.52 -0.08
C PHE A 12 4.94 -8.65 0.95
N ALA A 13 5.97 -8.78 1.78
CA ALA A 13 5.97 -9.72 2.88
C ALA A 13 5.09 -9.19 4.03
N PHE A 14 4.29 -10.08 4.61
CA PHE A 14 3.49 -9.73 5.79
C PHE A 14 4.40 -9.38 6.97
N SER A 15 4.16 -8.22 7.58
CA SER A 15 4.85 -7.77 8.78
C SER A 15 3.87 -7.48 9.89
N LYS A 16 4.00 -8.22 10.99
CA LYS A 16 3.18 -8.03 12.19
C LYS A 16 3.35 -6.62 12.77
N ASP A 17 4.58 -6.11 12.82
CA ASP A 17 4.86 -4.76 13.32
C ASP A 17 4.14 -3.67 12.51
N VAL A 18 4.06 -3.85 11.19
CA VAL A 18 3.34 -2.90 10.31
C VAL A 18 1.84 -2.99 10.55
N LEU A 19 1.29 -4.20 10.69
CA LEU A 19 -0.13 -4.39 11.02
C LEU A 19 -0.46 -3.75 12.38
N ASP A 20 0.34 -4.03 13.42
CA ASP A 20 0.11 -3.52 14.77
C ASP A 20 0.15 -1.97 14.79
N LYS A 21 1.08 -1.34 14.07
CA LYS A 21 1.12 0.12 13.89
C LYS A 21 -0.10 0.68 13.18
N ARG A 22 -0.57 -0.01 12.13
CA ARG A 22 -1.78 0.39 11.39
C ARG A 22 -3.02 0.27 12.25
N LEU A 23 -3.15 -0.80 13.03
CA LEU A 23 -4.24 -1.01 13.98
C LEU A 23 -4.26 0.10 15.03
N ALA A 24 -3.13 0.38 15.67
CA ALA A 24 -3.02 1.45 16.66
C ALA A 24 -3.39 2.83 16.08
N ASN A 25 -2.95 3.12 14.86
CA ASN A 25 -3.29 4.37 14.19
C ASN A 25 -4.78 4.45 13.80
N ALA A 26 -5.36 3.34 13.33
CA ALA A 26 -6.77 3.25 12.98
C ALA A 26 -7.65 3.47 14.21
N GLU A 27 -7.36 2.77 15.31
CA GLU A 27 -8.03 2.94 16.61
C GLU A 27 -7.95 4.38 17.10
N PHE A 28 -6.75 4.95 17.13
CA PHE A 28 -6.53 6.33 17.54
C PHE A 28 -7.33 7.34 16.71
N THR A 29 -7.35 7.15 15.39
CA THR A 29 -8.09 8.02 14.47
C THR A 29 -9.59 7.87 14.67
N PHE A 30 -10.06 6.65 14.84
CA PHE A 30 -11.47 6.35 15.04
C PHE A 30 -12.01 6.93 16.35
N LEU A 31 -11.31 6.74 17.47
CA LEU A 31 -11.72 7.28 18.78
C LEU A 31 -11.79 8.81 18.80
N ARG A 32 -10.96 9.47 17.98
CA ARG A 32 -10.99 10.94 17.78
C ARG A 32 -12.01 11.41 16.76
N SER A 33 -12.67 10.51 16.06
CA SER A 33 -13.71 10.85 15.10
C SER A 33 -15.08 10.91 15.76
N TYR A 34 -16.00 11.63 15.14
CA TYR A 34 -17.41 11.65 15.59
C TYR A 34 -18.11 10.30 15.43
N ASN A 35 -17.51 9.32 14.73
CA ASN A 35 -18.07 7.98 14.59
C ASN A 35 -17.97 7.17 15.89
N ALA A 36 -17.07 7.54 16.81
CA ALA A 36 -16.90 6.88 18.10
C ALA A 36 -17.89 7.38 19.18
N VAL A 37 -18.63 8.46 18.91
CA VAL A 37 -19.43 9.14 19.92
C VAL A 37 -20.88 9.36 19.49
N ASP A 38 -21.76 9.45 20.48
CA ASP A 38 -23.10 9.99 20.34
C ASP A 38 -23.12 11.42 20.90
N ARG A 39 -23.62 12.35 20.09
CA ARG A 39 -23.73 13.76 20.46
C ARG A 39 -25.11 14.02 21.05
N PHE A 40 -25.13 14.55 22.27
CA PHE A 40 -26.34 15.04 22.92
C PHE A 40 -26.25 16.55 23.05
N SER A 41 -27.25 17.29 22.55
CA SER A 41 -27.26 18.75 22.61
C SER A 41 -28.64 19.26 22.99
N GLY A 42 -28.70 20.20 23.94
CA GLY A 42 -29.95 20.83 24.34
C GLY A 42 -29.79 21.80 25.53
N PRO A 43 -30.88 22.43 25.97
CA PRO A 43 -30.89 23.23 27.19
C PRO A 43 -30.47 22.39 28.40
N THR A 44 -29.62 22.94 29.26
CA THR A 44 -29.06 22.23 30.43
C THR A 44 -30.15 21.62 31.32
N SER A 45 -31.26 22.32 31.53
CA SER A 45 -32.38 21.85 32.34
C SER A 45 -33.06 20.58 31.83
N ILE A 46 -33.02 20.34 30.52
CA ILE A 46 -33.61 19.16 29.86
C ILE A 46 -32.56 18.06 29.73
N LEU A 47 -31.33 18.45 29.37
CA LEU A 47 -30.28 17.50 29.04
C LEU A 47 -29.65 16.83 30.27
N MET A 48 -29.51 17.55 31.39
CA MET A 48 -28.88 16.98 32.60
C MET A 48 -29.62 15.75 33.16
N PRO A 49 -30.96 15.74 33.32
CA PRO A 49 -31.69 14.53 33.74
C PRO A 49 -31.52 13.34 32.78
N GLN A 50 -31.43 13.61 31.47
CA GLN A 50 -31.17 12.57 30.47
C GLN A 50 -29.76 12.00 30.61
N LEU A 51 -28.76 12.86 30.76
CA LEU A 51 -27.38 12.44 30.98
C LEU A 51 -27.22 11.65 32.28
N GLU A 52 -27.86 12.04 33.38
CA GLU A 52 -27.87 11.27 34.63
C GLU A 52 -28.39 9.85 34.43
N THR A 53 -29.43 9.69 33.62
CA THR A 53 -29.99 8.37 33.29
C THR A 53 -28.99 7.55 32.47
N LEU A 54 -28.39 8.15 31.44
CA LEU A 54 -27.38 7.50 30.59
C LEU A 54 -26.12 7.12 31.38
N PHE A 55 -25.67 7.95 32.32
CA PHE A 55 -24.53 7.62 33.19
C PHE A 55 -24.86 6.47 34.15
N LYS A 56 -26.09 6.37 34.65
CA LYS A 56 -26.55 5.20 35.44
C LYS A 56 -26.60 3.92 34.61
N GLU A 57 -26.88 4.02 33.31
CA GLU A 57 -26.80 2.92 32.35
C GLU A 57 -25.35 2.54 31.99
N GLY A 58 -24.35 3.22 32.56
CA GLY A 58 -22.93 2.91 32.36
C GLY A 58 -22.31 3.58 31.13
N ARG A 59 -22.99 4.54 30.49
CA ARG A 59 -22.39 5.34 29.40
C ARG A 59 -21.24 6.18 29.95
N SER A 60 -20.18 6.34 29.17
CA SER A 60 -18.99 7.13 29.53
C SER A 60 -18.80 8.34 28.62
N LEU A 61 -18.16 9.38 29.15
CA LEU A 61 -17.78 10.56 28.38
C LEU A 61 -16.64 10.22 27.41
N SER A 62 -16.64 10.87 26.25
CA SER A 62 -15.51 10.80 25.33
C SER A 62 -14.30 11.55 25.91
N GLU A 63 -13.13 10.92 25.87
CA GLU A 63 -11.86 11.57 26.24
C GLU A 63 -11.37 12.56 25.16
N HIS A 64 -11.84 12.38 23.92
CA HIS A 64 -11.35 13.12 22.76
C HIS A 64 -12.24 14.29 22.34
N HIS A 65 -13.50 14.32 22.78
CA HIS A 65 -14.45 15.38 22.44
C HIS A 65 -14.91 16.09 23.70
N LYS A 66 -14.50 17.35 23.85
CA LYS A 66 -14.85 18.16 25.02
C LYS A 66 -16.32 18.58 24.97
N PRO A 67 -17.03 18.59 26.12
CA PRO A 67 -18.33 19.24 26.21
C PRO A 67 -18.23 20.73 25.89
N GLU A 68 -19.31 21.27 25.31
CA GLU A 68 -19.46 22.70 25.01
C GLU A 68 -20.72 23.24 25.68
N SER A 69 -20.69 24.48 26.17
CA SER A 69 -21.84 25.12 26.84
C SER A 69 -22.10 26.56 26.38
N THR A 70 -21.62 26.95 25.20
CA THR A 70 -21.64 28.34 24.72
C THR A 70 -23.07 28.87 24.49
N ILE A 71 -23.96 28.04 23.93
CA ILE A 71 -25.35 28.40 23.61
C ILE A 71 -26.31 27.35 24.19
N SER A 72 -25.96 26.09 24.05
CA SER A 72 -26.62 24.93 24.66
C SER A 72 -25.57 24.00 25.24
N LEU A 73 -25.95 23.15 26.19
CA LEU A 73 -25.06 22.10 26.66
C LEU A 73 -24.97 21.04 25.56
N THR A 74 -23.75 20.79 25.07
CA THR A 74 -23.41 19.70 24.16
C THR A 74 -22.45 18.75 24.86
N VAL A 75 -22.80 17.47 24.89
CA VAL A 75 -22.01 16.41 25.52
C VAL A 75 -21.82 15.26 24.52
N TYR A 76 -20.63 14.69 24.52
CA TYR A 76 -20.26 13.56 23.67
C TYR A 76 -20.03 12.33 24.56
N LEU A 77 -20.88 11.31 24.38
CA LEU A 77 -20.73 10.02 25.08
C LEU A 77 -20.18 8.98 24.11
N LEU A 78 -19.33 8.07 24.60
CA LEU A 78 -18.92 6.92 23.78
C LEU A 78 -20.15 6.10 23.38
N LYS A 79 -20.11 5.56 22.17
CA LYS A 79 -21.16 4.64 21.69
C LYS A 79 -21.18 3.37 22.54
N THR A 80 -22.36 2.79 22.74
CA THR A 80 -22.50 1.55 23.52
C THR A 80 -21.85 0.35 22.85
N ASN A 81 -21.77 0.36 21.52
CA ASN A 81 -21.15 -0.70 20.72
C ASN A 81 -19.71 -0.35 20.32
N ILE A 82 -19.00 0.47 21.10
CA ILE A 82 -17.65 0.93 20.74
C ILE A 82 -16.68 -0.24 20.53
N ASP A 83 -16.75 -1.28 21.35
CA ASP A 83 -15.89 -2.46 21.25
C ASP A 83 -16.13 -3.25 19.96
N GLU A 84 -17.40 -3.38 19.55
CA GLU A 84 -17.78 -4.02 18.28
C GLU A 84 -17.26 -3.21 17.09
N LEU A 85 -17.41 -1.89 17.15
CA LEU A 85 -16.91 -0.99 16.11
C LEU A 85 -15.39 -1.04 15.99
N LEU A 86 -14.66 -1.12 17.11
CA LEU A 86 -13.21 -1.29 17.14
C LEU A 86 -12.79 -2.65 16.59
N ALA A 87 -13.50 -3.73 16.94
CA ALA A 87 -13.23 -5.06 16.40
C ALA A 87 -13.45 -5.13 14.88
N ASP A 88 -14.51 -4.50 14.37
CA ASP A 88 -14.76 -4.45 12.94
C ASP A 88 -13.78 -3.54 12.20
N LEU A 89 -13.37 -2.43 12.80
CA LEU A 89 -12.29 -1.59 12.30
C LEU A 89 -10.98 -2.37 12.20
N ALA A 90 -10.65 -3.19 13.20
CA ALA A 90 -9.46 -4.02 13.19
C ALA A 90 -9.48 -5.02 12.03
N LYS A 91 -10.60 -5.73 11.84
CA LYS A 91 -10.79 -6.66 10.70
C LYS A 91 -10.66 -5.95 9.35
N GLN A 92 -11.27 -4.78 9.20
CA GLN A 92 -11.19 -3.98 7.97
C GLN A 92 -9.75 -3.53 7.69
N THR A 93 -9.04 -3.09 8.73
CA THR A 93 -7.64 -2.66 8.63
C THR A 93 -6.72 -3.81 8.23
N GLU A 94 -6.92 -5.00 8.82
CA GLU A 94 -6.18 -6.21 8.47
C GLU A 94 -6.49 -6.64 7.02
N ALA A 95 -7.76 -6.69 6.63
CA ALA A 95 -8.18 -7.06 5.28
C ALA A 95 -7.60 -6.10 4.23
N LEU A 96 -7.62 -4.78 4.52
CA LEU A 96 -7.02 -3.78 3.65
C LEU A 96 -5.50 -3.98 3.53
N TYR A 97 -4.80 -4.22 4.64
CA TYR A 97 -3.37 -4.47 4.61
C TYR A 97 -3.02 -5.71 3.78
N LEU A 98 -3.76 -6.81 3.94
CA LEU A 98 -3.56 -8.02 3.14
C LEU A 98 -3.84 -7.77 1.64
N SER A 99 -4.88 -7.00 1.32
CA SER A 99 -5.18 -6.61 -0.07
C SER A 99 -4.05 -5.79 -0.68
N GLU A 100 -3.52 -4.81 0.06
CA GLU A 100 -2.39 -4.00 -0.40
C GLU A 100 -1.13 -4.83 -0.66
N LEU A 101 -0.86 -5.84 0.17
CA LEU A 101 0.27 -6.76 -0.04
C LEU A 101 0.09 -7.58 -1.32
N GLU A 102 -1.12 -8.09 -1.59
CA GLU A 102 -1.39 -8.85 -2.83
C GLU A 102 -1.33 -7.95 -4.07
N ASP A 103 -1.78 -6.70 -3.99
CA ASP A 103 -1.66 -5.74 -5.09
C ASP A 103 -0.20 -5.35 -5.36
N GLU A 104 0.60 -5.16 -4.31
CA GLU A 104 2.04 -4.94 -4.44
C GLU A 104 2.73 -6.15 -5.08
N LYS A 105 2.39 -7.37 -4.64
CA LYS A 105 2.92 -8.61 -5.20
C LYS A 105 2.61 -8.74 -6.69
N LYS A 106 1.37 -8.47 -7.12
CA LYS A 106 1.00 -8.46 -8.55
C LYS A 106 1.80 -7.43 -9.34
N ARG A 107 2.01 -6.23 -8.78
CA ARG A 107 2.83 -5.18 -9.39
C ARG A 107 4.28 -5.65 -9.57
N GLN A 108 4.87 -6.23 -8.54
CA GLN A 108 6.24 -6.76 -8.58
C GLN A 108 6.39 -7.92 -9.57
N GLN A 109 5.39 -8.80 -9.67
CA GLN A 109 5.34 -9.86 -10.69
C GLN A 109 5.36 -9.27 -12.11
N SER A 110 4.53 -8.27 -12.39
CA SER A 110 4.49 -7.62 -13.71
C SER A 110 5.82 -6.95 -14.06
N ILE A 111 6.48 -6.30 -13.09
CA ILE A 111 7.81 -5.71 -13.29
C ILE A 111 8.83 -6.81 -13.62
N LEU A 112 8.82 -7.92 -12.86
CA LEU A 112 9.74 -9.03 -13.09
C LEU A 112 9.53 -9.66 -14.46
N GLU A 113 8.29 -9.87 -14.88
CA GLU A 113 7.94 -10.40 -16.20
C GLU A 113 8.49 -9.50 -17.32
N GLN A 114 8.30 -8.18 -17.22
CA GLN A 114 8.83 -7.22 -18.19
C GLN A 114 10.35 -7.26 -18.26
N GLN A 115 11.01 -7.36 -17.11
CA GLN A 115 12.48 -7.45 -17.04
C GLN A 115 13.01 -8.73 -17.67
N LEU A 116 12.39 -9.87 -17.38
CA LEU A 116 12.76 -11.15 -17.95
C LEU A 116 12.53 -11.17 -19.46
N TYR A 117 11.41 -10.61 -19.93
CA TYR A 117 11.12 -10.48 -21.35
C TYR A 117 12.15 -9.60 -22.07
N GLN A 118 12.45 -8.42 -21.53
CA GLN A 118 13.43 -7.51 -22.12
C GLN A 118 14.83 -8.14 -22.13
N ALA A 119 15.24 -8.81 -21.05
CA ALA A 119 16.51 -9.51 -20.97
C ALA A 119 16.63 -10.64 -22.01
N GLN A 120 15.55 -11.39 -22.24
CA GLN A 120 15.52 -12.43 -23.27
C GLN A 120 15.65 -11.82 -24.67
N LYS A 121 14.90 -10.74 -24.95
CA LYS A 121 14.95 -10.01 -26.23
C LYS A 121 16.34 -9.45 -26.52
N ASP A 122 16.96 -8.82 -25.52
CA ASP A 122 18.31 -8.25 -25.65
C ASP A 122 19.36 -9.35 -25.89
N LYS A 123 19.19 -10.51 -25.25
CA LYS A 123 20.05 -11.68 -25.47
C LYS A 123 19.92 -12.23 -26.89
N GLU A 124 18.72 -12.28 -27.44
CA GLU A 124 18.48 -12.72 -28.82
C GLU A 124 19.05 -11.72 -29.85
N ALA A 125 18.78 -10.42 -29.66
CA ALA A 125 19.34 -9.36 -30.51
C ALA A 125 20.87 -9.37 -30.50
N LYS A 126 21.49 -9.56 -29.33
CA LYS A 126 22.96 -9.66 -29.23
C LYS A 126 23.50 -10.89 -29.95
N LYS A 127 22.85 -12.05 -29.82
CA LYS A 127 23.23 -13.26 -30.56
C LYS A 127 23.14 -13.07 -32.07
N GLU A 128 22.12 -12.37 -32.56
CA GLU A 128 21.95 -12.09 -33.99
C GLU A 128 23.00 -11.11 -34.50
N SER A 129 23.27 -10.03 -33.75
CA SER A 129 24.33 -9.07 -34.06
C SER A 129 25.72 -9.74 -34.08
N ASP A 130 26.02 -10.61 -33.12
CA ASP A 130 27.28 -11.35 -33.06
C ASP A 130 27.42 -12.32 -34.26
N LYS A 131 26.32 -12.96 -34.68
CA LYS A 131 26.30 -13.80 -35.89
C LYS A 131 26.56 -12.99 -37.16
N GLU A 132 25.90 -11.84 -37.30
CA GLU A 132 26.05 -10.99 -38.48
C GLU A 132 27.47 -10.41 -38.57
N ALA A 133 28.02 -9.95 -37.45
CA ALA A 133 29.40 -9.48 -37.37
C ALA A 133 30.40 -10.55 -37.77
N LYS A 134 30.20 -11.80 -37.33
CA LYS A 134 31.03 -12.94 -37.73
C LYS A 134 30.93 -13.22 -39.23
N LEU A 135 29.72 -13.28 -39.79
CA LEU A 135 29.52 -13.50 -41.22
C LEU A 135 30.18 -12.42 -42.09
N ARG A 136 30.11 -11.15 -41.67
CA ARG A 136 30.80 -10.05 -42.38
C ARG A 136 32.32 -10.17 -42.26
N ALA A 137 32.84 -10.56 -41.10
CA ALA A 137 34.27 -10.77 -40.90
C ALA A 137 34.80 -11.93 -41.76
N ASP A 138 34.09 -13.07 -41.78
CA ASP A 138 34.43 -14.23 -42.60
C ASP A 138 34.39 -13.87 -44.11
N ALA A 139 33.37 -13.13 -44.56
CA ALA A 139 33.28 -12.65 -45.94
C ALA A 139 34.41 -11.67 -46.31
N ALA A 140 34.77 -10.76 -45.41
CA ALA A 140 35.88 -9.83 -45.61
C ALA A 140 37.23 -10.57 -45.72
N GLN A 141 37.43 -11.61 -44.91
CA GLN A 141 38.63 -12.44 -44.96
C GLN A 141 38.71 -13.23 -46.27
N GLN A 142 37.62 -13.87 -46.70
CA GLN A 142 37.56 -14.57 -47.99
C GLN A 142 37.80 -13.64 -49.18
N ALA A 143 37.25 -12.42 -49.14
CA ALA A 143 37.51 -11.42 -50.17
C ALA A 143 39.00 -11.03 -50.20
N ALA A 144 39.62 -10.80 -49.03
CA ALA A 144 41.04 -10.48 -48.94
C ALA A 144 41.95 -11.62 -49.45
N GLU A 145 41.64 -12.87 -49.09
CA GLU A 145 42.36 -14.07 -49.57
C GLU A 145 42.21 -14.24 -51.10
N TYR A 146 41.04 -13.96 -51.66
CA TYR A 146 40.81 -14.01 -53.11
C TYR A 146 41.67 -12.97 -53.86
N PHE A 147 41.70 -11.72 -53.40
CA PHE A 147 42.52 -10.68 -54.02
C PHE A 147 44.02 -10.89 -53.83
N GLN A 148 44.46 -11.50 -52.72
CA GLN A 148 45.87 -11.86 -52.54
C GLN A 148 46.31 -12.95 -53.53
N ASN A 149 45.50 -13.99 -53.73
CA ASN A 149 45.81 -15.07 -54.68
C ASN A 149 45.77 -14.63 -56.16
N LEU A 150 45.05 -13.55 -56.47
CA LEU A 150 45.05 -12.93 -57.81
C LEU A 150 46.36 -12.18 -58.15
N ASN A 151 47.10 -11.69 -57.14
CA ASN A 151 48.35 -10.94 -57.34
C ASN A 151 49.61 -11.82 -57.42
N THR A 152 49.48 -13.13 -57.20
CA THR A 152 50.59 -14.10 -57.21
C THR A 152 50.63 -15.01 -58.45
N ASN A 153 49.74 -14.78 -59.42
CA ASN A 153 49.85 -15.32 -60.79
C ASN A 153 50.22 -14.20 -61.76
#